data_AF-A0A972Z7J4-F1
#
_entry.id   AF-A0A972Z7J4-F1
#
_cell.length_a   1.000
_cell.length_b   1.000
_cell.length_c   1.000
_cell.angle_alpha   90.00
_cell.angle_beta   90.00
_cell.angle_gamma   90.00
#
_symmetry.space_group_name_H-M   'P 1'
#
loop_
_entity.id
_entity.type
_entity.pdbx_description
1 polymer ?
#
loop_
_entity_poly.entity_id
_entity_poly.type
_entity_poly.pdbx_seq_one_letter_code
_entity_poly.pdbx_strand_id
1 'polypeptide(L)'
;MKISYYPGCTLKNNAKNFEDSTLCSLKKLGIEVEELPRWNCCGTVFSLATDDLIHHVAPIRNLIRAKESNSEKIMTLCAMCFNTLKRANERVKADPESLEKINDFMYLEKINYEGDVKVLHLLEILRDEIKFENISREVVKPLNNLKVANYYGCLLVRPKEIGLDDVENPTILENLTTALGADPVDFPFKTECCASYQTVDKPEIVANRTYQILTSAQSQGADVVAVSCPLCAFNLDHRQKETVKKYPEFKNIPILYFSQILAIALGCPEESLRFDLHFVDPKPILKEKGLI
;
A
#
# COMPACT_ATOMS: atom_id res chain seq x y z
N MET A 1 3.73 12.03 17.86
CA MET A 1 4.71 11.82 16.78
C MET A 1 4.19 12.51 15.53
N LYS A 2 5.03 13.26 14.80
CA LYS A 2 4.65 13.91 13.53
C LYS A 2 5.39 13.23 12.37
N ILE A 3 4.67 12.82 11.33
CA ILE A 3 5.22 12.10 10.17
C ILE A 3 4.90 12.85 8.88
N SER A 4 5.91 13.12 8.06
CA SER A 4 5.68 13.63 6.71
C SER A 4 5.15 12.54 5.79
N TYR A 5 4.14 12.88 5.00
CA TYR A 5 3.36 11.95 4.23
C TYR A 5 3.36 12.28 2.73
N TYR A 6 3.64 11.26 1.94
CA TYR A 6 3.53 11.28 0.50
C TYR A 6 2.40 10.34 0.05
N PRO A 7 1.26 10.90 -0.40
CA PRO A 7 0.09 10.12 -0.82
C PRO A 7 0.31 9.45 -2.17
N GLY A 8 1.08 10.09 -3.06
CA GLY A 8 1.15 9.69 -4.46
C GLY A 8 -0.18 9.86 -5.20
N CYS A 9 -0.17 9.57 -6.50
CA CYS A 9 -1.24 9.98 -7.41
C CYS A 9 -2.57 9.27 -7.18
N THR A 10 -2.57 7.94 -7.03
CA THR A 10 -3.81 7.15 -6.99
C THR A 10 -4.57 7.36 -5.69
N LEU A 11 -3.87 7.31 -4.54
CA LEU A 11 -4.48 7.51 -3.22
C LEU A 11 -5.12 8.89 -3.12
N LYS A 12 -4.42 9.94 -3.58
CA LYS A 12 -4.94 11.30 -3.50
C LYS A 12 -6.18 11.55 -4.36
N ASN A 13 -6.20 10.98 -5.57
CA ASN A 13 -7.20 11.36 -6.57
C ASN A 13 -8.35 10.36 -6.69
N ASN A 14 -8.05 9.06 -6.77
CA ASN A 14 -9.03 8.03 -7.14
C ASN A 14 -9.35 7.05 -6.01
N ALA A 15 -8.44 6.87 -5.05
CA ALA A 15 -8.56 5.89 -3.97
C ALA A 15 -8.54 6.57 -2.59
N LYS A 16 -9.32 7.65 -2.46
CA LYS A 16 -9.40 8.46 -1.23
C LYS A 16 -9.88 7.67 -0.02
N ASN A 17 -10.67 6.61 -0.23
CA ASN A 17 -11.10 5.69 0.81
C ASN A 17 -9.93 5.07 1.60
N PHE A 18 -8.76 4.90 0.98
CA PHE A 18 -7.58 4.36 1.65
C PHE A 18 -6.81 5.45 2.41
N GLU A 19 -6.77 6.67 1.89
CA GLU A 19 -6.20 7.84 2.59
C GLU A 19 -7.06 8.22 3.81
N ASP A 20 -8.37 8.36 3.63
CA ASP A 20 -9.31 8.76 4.68
C ASP A 20 -9.29 7.78 5.87
N SER A 21 -9.32 6.47 5.59
CA SER A 21 -9.23 5.43 6.63
C SER A 21 -7.88 5.42 7.34
N THR A 22 -6.79 5.70 6.61
CA THR A 22 -5.46 5.82 7.20
C THR A 22 -5.36 7.02 8.13
N LEU A 23 -5.77 8.20 7.69
CA LEU A 23 -5.69 9.43 8.50
C LEU A 23 -6.55 9.31 9.75
N CYS A 24 -7.73 8.68 9.65
CA CYS A 24 -8.54 8.38 10.84
C CYS A 24 -7.81 7.43 11.81
N SER A 25 -7.24 6.33 11.30
CA SER A 25 -6.51 5.36 12.11
C SER A 25 -5.32 5.98 12.82
N LEU A 26 -4.51 6.77 12.12
CA LEU A 26 -3.33 7.42 12.69
C LEU A 26 -3.73 8.46 13.74
N LYS A 27 -4.82 9.20 13.52
CA LYS A 27 -5.36 10.12 14.53
C LYS A 27 -5.80 9.38 15.80
N LYS A 28 -6.46 8.21 15.67
CA LYS A 28 -6.85 7.35 16.80
C LYS A 28 -5.64 6.85 17.58
N LEU A 29 -4.54 6.55 16.90
CA LEU A 29 -3.25 6.16 17.50
C LEU A 29 -2.43 7.35 18.03
N GLY A 30 -2.96 8.58 18.02
CA GLY A 30 -2.27 9.77 18.52
C GLY A 30 -1.12 10.25 17.63
N ILE A 31 -1.17 9.95 16.32
CA ILE A 31 -0.13 10.28 15.35
C ILE A 31 -0.60 11.42 14.47
N GLU A 32 0.22 12.46 14.41
CA GLU A 32 0.02 13.59 13.51
C GLU A 32 0.71 13.30 12.17
N VAL A 33 0.00 13.56 11.08
CA VAL A 33 0.47 13.32 9.73
C VAL A 33 0.41 14.62 8.96
N GLU A 34 1.49 14.97 8.30
CA GLU A 34 1.59 16.18 7.48
C GLU A 34 1.90 15.80 6.04
N GLU A 35 0.94 16.02 5.14
CA GLU A 35 1.18 15.85 3.71
C GLU A 35 2.22 16.86 3.23
N LEU A 36 3.13 16.43 2.35
CA LEU A 36 4.07 17.33 1.71
C LEU A 36 3.34 18.46 0.97
N PRO A 37 3.71 19.75 1.15
CA PRO A 37 3.01 20.87 0.53
C PRO A 37 2.95 20.82 -1.00
N ARG A 38 3.97 20.20 -1.60
CA ARG A 38 4.02 19.90 -3.04
C ARG A 38 4.73 18.55 -3.22
N TRP A 39 4.28 17.80 -4.21
CA TRP A 39 4.88 16.53 -4.62
C TRP A 39 4.47 16.21 -6.06
N ASN A 40 5.17 15.28 -6.70
CA ASN A 40 4.87 14.79 -8.04
C ASN A 40 4.74 13.27 -8.03
N CYS A 41 4.25 12.68 -9.12
CA CYS A 41 4.23 11.22 -9.28
C CYS A 41 5.61 10.61 -9.01
N CYS A 42 5.65 9.45 -8.36
CA CYS A 42 6.89 8.75 -8.04
C CYS A 42 7.61 8.18 -9.28
N GLY A 43 6.97 8.21 -10.45
CA GLY A 43 7.46 7.58 -11.69
C GLY A 43 6.84 6.20 -11.96
N THR A 44 6.19 5.58 -10.96
CA THR A 44 5.51 4.28 -11.00
C THR A 44 6.43 3.08 -11.26
N VAL A 45 7.25 3.16 -12.30
CA VAL A 45 8.21 2.12 -12.71
C VAL A 45 9.61 2.59 -12.35
N PHE A 46 10.33 1.77 -11.59
CA PHE A 46 11.75 1.97 -11.38
C PHE A 46 12.53 1.43 -12.60
N SER A 47 13.31 2.29 -13.26
CA SER A 47 14.17 1.86 -14.37
C SER A 47 15.29 0.93 -13.89
N LEU A 48 15.48 -0.18 -14.59
CA LEU A 48 16.57 -1.13 -14.32
C LEU A 48 17.84 -0.81 -15.10
N ALA A 49 17.76 0.09 -16.09
CA ALA A 49 18.90 0.49 -16.88
C ALA A 49 19.85 1.35 -16.02
N THR A 50 21.14 1.01 -16.04
CA THR A 50 22.14 1.67 -15.20
C THR A 50 22.43 3.10 -15.60
N ASP A 51 22.19 3.45 -16.86
CA ASP A 51 22.43 4.77 -17.46
C ASP A 51 21.19 5.68 -17.47
N ASP A 52 20.04 5.16 -17.04
CA ASP A 52 18.76 5.88 -17.07
C ASP A 52 18.50 6.71 -15.81
N LEU A 53 19.19 7.85 -15.71
CA LEU A 53 19.07 8.75 -14.57
C LEU A 53 17.75 9.53 -14.54
N ILE A 54 17.14 9.79 -15.70
CA ILE A 54 15.96 10.65 -15.81
C ILE A 54 14.75 10.07 -15.05
N HIS A 55 14.59 8.74 -15.06
CA HIS A 55 13.54 8.06 -14.30
C HIS A 55 13.74 8.09 -12.78
N HIS A 56 14.91 8.49 -12.30
CA HIS A 56 15.19 8.68 -10.87
C HIS A 56 14.97 10.12 -10.40
N VAL A 57 14.87 11.10 -11.30
CA VAL A 57 14.67 12.51 -10.92
C VAL A 57 13.35 12.73 -10.17
N ALA A 58 12.24 12.17 -10.67
CA ALA A 58 10.93 12.34 -10.04
C ALA A 58 10.85 11.82 -8.59
N PRO A 59 11.30 10.57 -8.28
CA PRO A 59 11.33 10.11 -6.90
C PRO A 59 12.31 10.92 -6.03
N ILE A 60 13.50 11.28 -6.52
CA ILE A 60 14.46 12.10 -5.75
C ILE A 60 13.90 13.50 -5.44
N ARG A 61 13.18 14.13 -6.38
CA ARG A 61 12.49 15.40 -6.10
C ARG A 61 11.54 15.30 -4.93
N ASN A 62 10.77 14.22 -4.81
CA ASN A 62 9.88 14.00 -3.67
C ASN A 62 10.65 13.86 -2.34
N LEU A 63 11.87 13.30 -2.36
CA LEU A 63 12.73 13.25 -1.18
C LEU A 63 13.28 14.64 -0.82
N ILE A 64 13.62 15.46 -1.81
CA ILE A 64 13.96 16.87 -1.57
C ILE A 64 12.79 17.62 -0.94
N ARG A 65 11.53 17.36 -1.35
CA ARG A 65 10.34 17.97 -0.71
C ARG A 65 10.23 17.63 0.77
N ALA A 66 10.63 16.43 1.18
CA ALA A 66 10.69 16.06 2.59
C ALA A 66 11.73 16.91 3.35
N LYS A 67 12.92 17.13 2.77
CA LYS A 67 13.94 18.04 3.32
C LYS A 67 13.43 19.48 3.42
N GLU A 68 12.74 19.99 2.38
CA GLU A 68 12.11 21.32 2.39
C GLU A 68 11.07 21.46 3.52
N SER A 69 10.46 20.34 3.92
CA SER A 69 9.50 20.28 5.03
C SER A 69 10.18 19.99 6.38
N ASN A 70 11.52 20.10 6.46
CA ASN A 70 12.34 19.79 7.63
C ASN A 70 12.11 18.38 8.20
N SER A 71 11.94 17.39 7.31
CA SER A 71 11.74 16.00 7.69
C SER A 71 12.79 15.07 7.09
N GLU A 72 13.36 14.24 7.95
CA GLU A 72 14.32 13.18 7.59
C GLU A 72 13.61 11.88 7.19
N LYS A 73 12.28 11.80 7.35
CA LYS A 73 11.48 10.60 7.06
C LYS A 73 10.27 10.95 6.21
N ILE A 74 9.95 10.08 5.26
CA ILE A 74 8.76 10.20 4.43
C ILE A 74 7.98 8.88 4.45
N MET A 75 6.72 8.96 4.85
CA MET A 75 5.79 7.83 4.86
C MET A 75 4.97 7.79 3.59
N THR A 76 4.72 6.60 3.06
CA THR A 76 3.70 6.36 2.04
C THR A 76 2.89 5.10 2.34
N LEU A 77 1.70 5.00 1.75
CA LEU A 77 0.78 3.86 1.92
C LEU A 77 0.78 2.94 0.72
N CYS A 78 1.39 3.36 -0.38
CA CYS A 78 1.35 2.64 -1.65
C CYS A 78 2.65 1.86 -1.81
N ALA A 79 2.56 0.52 -1.91
CA ALA A 79 3.71 -0.35 -2.13
C ALA A 79 4.58 0.08 -3.34
N MET A 80 3.97 0.55 -4.44
CA MET A 80 4.73 1.06 -5.60
C MET A 80 5.46 2.36 -5.34
N CYS A 81 4.82 3.30 -4.64
CA CYS A 81 5.45 4.56 -4.25
C CYS A 81 6.63 4.29 -3.32
N PHE A 82 6.40 3.44 -2.31
CA PHE A 82 7.44 2.98 -1.40
C PHE A 82 8.62 2.36 -2.15
N ASN A 83 8.34 1.38 -3.01
CA ASN A 83 9.36 0.68 -3.78
C ASN A 83 10.19 1.64 -4.64
N THR A 84 9.52 2.52 -5.40
CA THR A 84 10.20 3.42 -6.35
C THR A 84 11.04 4.46 -5.63
N LEU A 85 10.50 5.07 -4.57
CA LEU A 85 11.21 6.07 -3.76
C LEU A 85 12.42 5.45 -3.04
N LYS A 86 12.22 4.31 -2.36
CA LYS A 86 13.28 3.64 -1.61
C LYS A 86 14.39 3.15 -2.54
N ARG A 87 14.05 2.58 -3.70
CA ARG A 87 15.05 2.16 -4.70
C ARG A 87 15.84 3.32 -5.28
N ALA A 88 15.17 4.42 -5.62
CA ALA A 88 15.87 5.61 -6.11
C ALA A 88 16.86 6.12 -5.05
N ASN A 89 16.44 6.13 -3.79
CA ASN A 89 17.30 6.55 -2.68
C ASN A 89 18.51 5.63 -2.48
N GLU A 90 18.30 4.32 -2.40
CA GLU A 90 19.41 3.36 -2.23
C GLU A 90 20.37 3.38 -3.43
N ARG A 91 19.86 3.60 -4.64
CA ARG A 91 20.69 3.77 -5.83
C ARG A 91 21.63 4.97 -5.70
N VAL A 92 21.10 6.16 -5.40
CA VAL A 92 21.95 7.36 -5.35
C VAL A 92 22.91 7.36 -4.17
N LYS A 93 22.60 6.65 -3.09
CA LYS A 93 23.55 6.38 -2.00
C LYS A 93 24.73 5.51 -2.45
N ALA A 94 24.45 4.51 -3.28
CA ALA A 94 25.46 3.57 -3.77
C ALA A 94 26.31 4.14 -4.91
N ASP A 95 25.83 5.18 -5.60
CA ASP A 95 26.48 5.80 -6.75
C ASP A 95 26.52 7.34 -6.64
N PRO A 96 27.58 7.90 -6.03
CA PRO A 96 27.75 9.34 -5.89
C PRO A 96 27.81 10.11 -7.22
N GLU A 97 28.31 9.49 -8.29
CA GLU A 97 28.37 10.13 -9.62
C GLU A 97 26.96 10.29 -10.21
N SER A 98 26.11 9.26 -10.07
CA SER A 98 24.68 9.37 -10.40
C SER A 98 24.00 10.48 -9.60
N LEU A 99 24.29 10.60 -8.30
CA LEU A 99 23.70 11.62 -7.44
C LEU A 99 24.10 13.03 -7.88
N GLU A 100 25.38 13.26 -8.17
CA GLU A 100 25.89 14.54 -8.67
C GLU A 100 25.17 14.94 -9.97
N LYS A 101 25.12 14.03 -10.96
CA LYS A 101 24.41 14.28 -12.23
C LYS A 101 22.92 14.57 -12.05
N ILE A 102 22.26 13.88 -11.13
CA ILE A 102 20.84 14.11 -10.82
C ILE A 102 20.67 15.50 -10.19
N ASN A 103 21.54 15.91 -9.26
CA ASN A 103 21.52 17.24 -8.67
C ASN A 103 21.78 18.34 -9.72
N ASP A 104 22.75 18.14 -10.63
CA ASP A 104 23.03 19.05 -11.74
C ASP A 104 21.82 19.21 -12.67
N PHE A 105 21.14 18.11 -12.99
CA PHE A 105 19.89 18.15 -13.77
C PHE A 105 18.78 18.92 -13.05
N MET A 106 18.81 18.93 -11.71
CA MET A 106 17.85 19.61 -10.85
C MET A 106 18.36 20.97 -10.32
N TYR A 107 19.22 21.68 -11.07
CA TYR A 107 19.85 22.95 -10.65
C TYR A 107 18.89 24.08 -10.17
N LEU A 108 17.58 23.98 -10.45
CA LEU A 108 16.56 24.91 -9.97
C LEU A 108 16.03 24.58 -8.56
N GLU A 109 16.32 23.38 -8.04
CA GLU A 109 15.97 22.99 -6.68
C GLU A 109 16.93 23.68 -5.69
N LYS A 110 16.40 24.16 -4.57
CA LYS A 110 17.19 24.94 -3.59
C LYS A 110 18.10 24.08 -2.71
N ILE A 111 17.84 22.78 -2.68
CA ILE A 111 18.51 21.80 -1.82
C ILE A 111 19.07 20.72 -2.73
N ASN A 112 20.38 20.51 -2.68
CA ASN A 112 21.00 19.33 -3.28
C ASN A 112 20.67 18.12 -2.42
N TYR A 113 20.26 17.03 -3.07
CA TYR A 113 19.94 15.80 -2.37
C TYR A 113 21.22 15.07 -1.97
N GLU A 114 21.20 14.43 -0.79
CA GLU A 114 22.38 13.78 -0.19
C GLU A 114 22.15 12.28 0.06
N GLY A 115 21.00 11.72 -0.36
CA GLY A 115 20.68 10.33 -0.07
C GLY A 115 20.22 10.09 1.37
N ASP A 116 19.81 11.12 2.11
CA ASP A 116 19.66 11.07 3.57
C ASP A 116 18.22 10.89 4.07
N VAL A 117 17.22 10.98 3.19
CA VAL A 117 15.80 10.80 3.59
C VAL A 117 15.46 9.33 3.73
N LYS A 118 14.89 8.93 4.87
CA LYS A 118 14.38 7.58 5.10
C LYS A 118 12.98 7.43 4.51
N VAL A 119 12.84 6.55 3.52
CA VAL A 119 11.55 6.19 2.92
C VAL A 119 10.94 5.04 3.69
N LEU A 120 9.71 5.26 4.21
CA LEU A 120 8.98 4.30 5.02
C LEU A 120 7.62 3.97 4.40
N HIS A 121 7.24 2.70 4.43
CA HIS A 121 5.85 2.30 4.26
C HIS A 121 5.13 2.40 5.61
N LEU A 122 3.84 2.72 5.63
CA LEU A 122 3.08 2.76 6.89
C LEU A 122 3.19 1.45 7.70
N LEU A 123 3.21 0.29 7.04
CA LEU A 123 3.40 -1.00 7.72
C LEU A 123 4.72 -1.07 8.53
N GLU A 124 5.81 -0.46 8.06
CA GLU A 124 7.06 -0.38 8.85
C GLU A 124 6.86 0.45 10.11
N ILE A 125 6.13 1.57 10.01
CA ILE A 125 5.85 2.44 11.15
C ILE A 125 4.94 1.73 12.16
N LEU A 126 3.91 1.04 11.68
CA LEU A 126 3.01 0.25 12.53
C LEU A 126 3.76 -0.86 13.27
N ARG A 127 4.71 -1.54 12.60
CA ARG A 127 5.49 -2.65 13.17
C ARG A 127 6.61 -2.17 14.10
N ASP A 128 7.44 -1.23 13.65
CA ASP A 128 8.73 -0.93 14.27
C ASP A 128 8.66 0.25 15.25
N GLU A 129 7.83 1.26 14.94
CA GLU A 129 7.75 2.49 15.73
C GLU A 129 6.56 2.44 16.72
N ILE A 130 5.37 2.06 16.24
CA ILE A 130 4.16 1.95 17.08
C ILE A 130 4.10 0.61 17.80
N LYS A 131 4.46 -0.47 17.09
CA LYS A 131 4.39 -1.87 17.51
C LYS A 131 2.97 -2.41 17.60
N PHE A 132 2.77 -3.60 17.03
CA PHE A 132 1.45 -4.23 16.95
C PHE A 132 0.84 -4.53 18.32
N GLU A 133 1.65 -4.75 19.36
CA GLU A 133 1.18 -4.95 20.73
C GLU A 133 0.58 -3.68 21.34
N ASN A 134 1.00 -2.50 20.90
CA ASN A 134 0.37 -1.26 21.32
C ASN A 134 -0.91 -1.01 20.50
N ILE A 135 -0.91 -1.34 19.21
CA ILE A 135 -2.11 -1.23 18.37
C ILE A 135 -3.23 -2.13 18.92
N SER A 136 -2.91 -3.37 19.34
CA SER A 136 -3.91 -4.30 19.88
C SER A 136 -4.59 -3.79 21.15
N ARG A 137 -3.92 -2.94 21.95
CA ARG A 137 -4.50 -2.29 23.14
C ARG A 137 -5.47 -1.16 22.79
N GLU A 138 -5.31 -0.54 21.64
CA GLU A 138 -6.17 0.54 21.14
C GLU A 138 -7.36 0.00 20.32
N VAL A 139 -7.46 -1.32 20.13
CA VAL A 139 -8.59 -1.95 19.44
C VAL A 139 -9.87 -1.73 20.22
N VAL A 140 -10.80 -1.02 19.59
CA VAL A 140 -12.16 -0.76 20.12
C VAL A 140 -13.12 -1.86 19.67
N LYS A 141 -12.93 -2.36 18.45
CA LYS A 141 -13.80 -3.38 17.83
C LYS A 141 -12.95 -4.54 17.31
N PRO A 142 -12.69 -5.57 18.14
CA PRO A 142 -11.94 -6.74 17.71
C PRO A 142 -12.61 -7.39 16.49
N LEU A 143 -11.81 -7.75 15.49
CA LEU A 143 -12.28 -8.28 14.20
C LEU A 143 -12.59 -9.79 14.25
N ASN A 144 -13.07 -10.27 15.38
CA ASN A 144 -13.28 -11.69 15.65
C ASN A 144 -14.14 -12.34 14.56
N ASN A 145 -13.74 -13.52 14.09
CA ASN A 145 -14.42 -14.31 13.05
C ASN A 145 -14.38 -13.71 11.63
N LEU A 146 -13.60 -12.65 11.39
CA LEU A 146 -13.30 -12.17 10.05
C LEU A 146 -12.07 -12.87 9.50
N LYS A 147 -12.26 -13.69 8.47
CA LYS A 147 -11.18 -14.40 7.77
C LYS A 147 -10.58 -13.52 6.69
N VAL A 148 -9.32 -13.12 6.86
CA VAL A 148 -8.65 -12.15 5.98
C VAL A 148 -7.53 -12.82 5.21
N ALA A 149 -7.66 -12.91 3.88
CA ALA A 149 -6.54 -13.27 3.03
C ALA A 149 -5.65 -12.05 2.79
N ASN A 150 -4.42 -12.08 3.32
CA ASN A 150 -3.48 -10.96 3.25
C ASN A 150 -2.68 -11.00 1.95
N TYR A 151 -3.01 -10.12 1.00
CA TYR A 151 -2.34 -10.03 -0.30
C TYR A 151 -1.30 -8.90 -0.32
N TYR A 152 -0.05 -9.30 -0.45
CA TYR A 152 1.13 -8.43 -0.48
C TYR A 152 1.38 -7.80 -1.84
N GLY A 153 1.01 -8.54 -2.89
CA GLY A 153 1.45 -8.27 -4.25
C GLY A 153 2.97 -8.37 -4.38
N CYS A 154 3.49 -7.87 -5.49
CA CYS A 154 4.89 -8.05 -5.86
C CYS A 154 5.84 -7.05 -5.17
N LEU A 155 5.51 -5.75 -5.20
CA LEU A 155 6.48 -4.68 -4.90
C LEU A 155 6.61 -4.31 -3.41
N LEU A 156 5.75 -4.84 -2.54
CA LEU A 156 5.86 -4.61 -1.10
C LEU A 156 7.06 -5.38 -0.50
N VAL A 157 7.32 -6.58 -1.04
CA VAL A 157 8.35 -7.50 -0.53
C VAL A 157 9.52 -7.72 -1.52
N ARG A 158 9.39 -7.26 -2.78
CA ARG A 158 10.46 -7.38 -3.80
C ARG A 158 10.94 -6.03 -4.32
N PRO A 159 12.24 -5.88 -4.66
CA PRO A 159 13.32 -6.86 -4.47
C PRO A 159 13.73 -6.98 -2.98
N LYS A 160 14.48 -8.02 -2.63
CA LYS A 160 14.79 -8.38 -1.23
C LYS A 160 15.44 -7.24 -0.44
N GLU A 161 16.27 -6.44 -1.10
CA GLU A 161 17.04 -5.34 -0.49
C GLU A 161 16.15 -4.14 -0.13
N ILE A 162 14.94 -4.10 -0.68
CA ILE A 162 14.00 -2.97 -0.57
C ILE A 162 12.77 -3.36 0.22
N GLY A 163 12.31 -4.60 0.02
CA GLY A 163 11.12 -5.19 0.61
C GLY A 163 11.07 -5.07 2.14
N LEU A 164 9.85 -5.14 2.66
CA LEU A 164 9.58 -4.95 4.08
C LEU A 164 9.71 -6.21 4.93
N ASP A 165 9.68 -7.37 4.26
CA ASP A 165 9.49 -8.68 4.87
C ASP A 165 10.05 -9.76 3.92
N ASP A 166 9.92 -11.03 4.31
CA ASP A 166 10.34 -12.15 3.48
C ASP A 166 9.67 -12.12 2.09
N VAL A 167 10.45 -12.45 1.07
CA VAL A 167 10.05 -12.32 -0.33
C VAL A 167 8.99 -13.36 -0.72
N GLU A 168 9.08 -14.55 -0.14
CA GLU A 168 8.27 -15.71 -0.50
C GLU A 168 7.19 -16.00 0.54
N ASN A 169 7.50 -15.82 1.83
CA ASN A 169 6.56 -16.02 2.93
C ASN A 169 6.52 -14.85 3.92
N PRO A 170 6.05 -13.67 3.49
CA PRO A 170 5.87 -12.53 4.39
C PRO A 170 4.75 -12.77 5.40
N THR A 171 4.83 -12.08 6.54
CA THR A 171 3.90 -12.22 7.68
C THR A 171 3.43 -10.90 8.29
N ILE A 172 3.99 -9.74 7.90
CA ILE A 172 3.67 -8.43 8.49
C ILE A 172 2.17 -8.06 8.42
N LEU A 173 1.47 -8.39 7.33
CA LEU A 173 0.03 -8.17 7.23
C LEU A 173 -0.76 -9.16 8.10
N GLU A 174 -0.40 -10.44 8.11
CA GLU A 174 -1.00 -11.45 8.99
C GLU A 174 -0.83 -11.05 10.46
N ASN A 175 0.35 -10.59 10.85
CA ASN A 175 0.66 -10.11 12.20
C ASN A 175 -0.18 -8.89 12.56
N LEU A 176 -0.34 -7.94 11.63
CA LEU A 176 -1.23 -6.79 11.82
C LEU A 176 -2.68 -7.25 12.00
N THR A 177 -3.23 -8.06 11.08
CA THR A 177 -4.63 -8.50 11.15
C THR A 177 -4.91 -9.32 12.40
N THR A 178 -3.96 -10.15 12.82
CA THR A 178 -4.02 -10.92 14.08
C THR A 178 -4.06 -9.99 15.28
N ALA A 179 -3.23 -8.95 15.32
CA ALA A 179 -3.23 -7.96 16.39
C ALA A 179 -4.55 -7.17 16.49
N LEU A 180 -5.30 -7.08 15.38
CA LEU A 180 -6.63 -6.49 15.33
C LEU A 180 -7.77 -7.48 15.68
N GLY A 181 -7.44 -8.75 15.93
CA GLY A 181 -8.38 -9.81 16.29
C GLY A 181 -9.02 -10.55 15.10
N ALA A 182 -8.53 -10.34 13.87
CA ALA A 182 -8.98 -11.08 12.69
C ALA A 182 -8.24 -12.42 12.55
N ASP A 183 -8.81 -13.33 11.75
CA ASP A 183 -8.23 -14.64 11.44
C ASP A 183 -7.50 -14.57 10.09
N PRO A 184 -6.16 -14.51 10.05
CA PRO A 184 -5.44 -14.51 8.78
C PRO A 184 -5.62 -15.86 8.05
N VAL A 185 -5.90 -15.79 6.76
CA VAL A 185 -6.01 -16.96 5.86
C VAL A 185 -4.74 -17.06 5.04
N ASP A 186 -4.01 -18.15 5.20
CA ASP A 186 -2.86 -18.45 4.36
C ASP A 186 -3.31 -18.98 2.99
N PHE A 187 -2.72 -18.44 1.92
CA PHE A 187 -3.01 -18.86 0.56
C PHE A 187 -1.78 -18.63 -0.35
N PRO A 188 -1.55 -19.49 -1.35
CA PRO A 188 -0.30 -19.51 -2.11
C PRO A 188 -0.09 -18.28 -3.01
N PHE A 189 -1.15 -17.56 -3.39
CA PHE A 189 -1.06 -16.42 -4.32
C PHE A 189 -0.80 -15.07 -3.61
N LYS A 190 -0.43 -15.07 -2.31
CA LYS A 190 -0.31 -13.83 -1.53
C LYS A 190 0.77 -12.86 -2.01
N THR A 191 1.81 -13.33 -2.68
CA THR A 191 2.90 -12.50 -3.25
C THR A 191 2.90 -12.43 -4.78
N GLU A 192 1.88 -13.00 -5.43
CA GLU A 192 1.77 -13.04 -6.89
C GLU A 192 1.41 -11.68 -7.49
N CYS A 193 1.69 -11.47 -8.78
CA CYS A 193 1.44 -10.19 -9.44
C CYS A 193 -0.02 -10.01 -9.86
N CYS A 194 -0.64 -8.89 -9.50
CA CYS A 194 -2.01 -8.52 -9.93
C CYS A 194 -2.11 -8.01 -11.38
N ALA A 195 -0.98 -7.96 -12.11
CA ALA A 195 -0.89 -7.44 -13.48
C ALA A 195 -1.35 -5.98 -13.67
N SER A 196 -1.15 -5.11 -12.67
CA SER A 196 -1.49 -3.67 -12.69
C SER A 196 -1.12 -2.95 -13.99
N TYR A 197 0.10 -3.14 -14.48
CA TYR A 197 0.58 -2.49 -15.71
C TYR A 197 -0.17 -2.88 -16.99
N GLN A 198 -0.93 -3.98 -16.97
CA GLN A 198 -1.69 -4.48 -18.12
C GLN A 198 -3.15 -4.01 -18.09
N THR A 199 -3.59 -3.29 -17.05
CA THR A 199 -5.02 -3.00 -16.83
C THR A 199 -5.66 -2.18 -17.95
N VAL A 200 -4.91 -1.30 -18.62
CA VAL A 200 -5.45 -0.48 -19.71
C VAL A 200 -5.47 -1.23 -21.04
N ASP A 201 -4.36 -1.87 -21.41
CA ASP A 201 -4.16 -2.49 -22.72
C ASP A 201 -4.77 -3.91 -22.80
N LYS A 202 -4.64 -4.69 -21.72
CA LYS A 202 -4.97 -6.12 -21.67
C LYS A 202 -5.77 -6.50 -20.43
N PRO A 203 -6.99 -5.93 -20.25
CA PRO A 203 -7.82 -6.19 -19.07
C PRO A 203 -8.18 -7.68 -18.89
N GLU A 204 -8.19 -8.48 -19.95
CA GLU A 204 -8.45 -9.92 -19.92
C GLU A 204 -7.32 -10.73 -19.27
N ILE A 205 -6.07 -10.24 -19.32
CA ILE A 205 -4.95 -10.81 -18.56
C ILE A 205 -5.15 -10.52 -17.09
N VAL A 206 -5.54 -9.29 -16.75
CA VAL A 206 -5.84 -8.90 -15.37
C VAL A 206 -7.00 -9.72 -14.81
N ALA A 207 -8.08 -9.88 -15.56
CA ALA A 207 -9.23 -10.69 -15.14
C ALA A 207 -8.86 -12.15 -14.83
N ASN A 208 -7.91 -12.73 -15.58
CA ASN A 208 -7.37 -14.07 -15.31
C ASN A 208 -6.55 -14.07 -14.01
N ARG A 209 -5.67 -13.08 -13.80
CA ARG A 209 -4.92 -12.96 -12.54
C ARG A 209 -5.83 -12.75 -11.33
N THR A 210 -6.84 -11.90 -11.45
CA THR A 210 -7.86 -11.67 -10.43
C THR A 210 -8.59 -12.99 -10.10
N TYR A 211 -9.00 -13.77 -11.10
CA TYR A 211 -9.59 -15.09 -10.89
C TYR A 211 -8.67 -16.01 -10.07
N GLN A 212 -7.42 -16.20 -10.53
CA GLN A 212 -6.47 -17.11 -9.86
C GLN A 212 -6.22 -16.71 -8.40
N ILE A 213 -5.96 -15.43 -8.14
CA ILE A 213 -5.65 -14.91 -6.81
C ILE A 213 -6.88 -15.04 -5.89
N LEU A 214 -8.04 -14.55 -6.34
CA LEU A 214 -9.23 -14.48 -5.49
C LEU A 214 -9.87 -15.85 -5.27
N THR A 215 -9.92 -16.70 -6.29
CA THR A 215 -10.42 -18.08 -6.13
C THR A 215 -9.52 -18.88 -5.20
N SER A 216 -8.20 -18.68 -5.24
CA SER A 216 -7.30 -19.30 -4.27
C SER A 216 -7.62 -18.85 -2.84
N ALA A 217 -7.80 -17.54 -2.61
CA ALA A 217 -8.17 -17.04 -1.27
C ALA A 217 -9.53 -17.58 -0.80
N GLN A 218 -10.53 -17.59 -1.69
CA GLN A 218 -11.87 -18.12 -1.41
C GLN A 218 -11.85 -19.62 -1.09
N SER A 219 -11.04 -20.41 -1.81
CA SER A 219 -10.91 -21.85 -1.55
C SER A 219 -10.35 -22.17 -0.16
N GLN A 220 -9.62 -21.23 0.44
CA GLN A 220 -9.12 -21.31 1.81
C GLN A 220 -10.07 -20.67 2.84
N GLY A 221 -11.24 -20.21 2.40
CA GLY A 221 -12.31 -19.70 3.25
C GLY A 221 -12.18 -18.24 3.64
N ALA A 222 -11.47 -17.42 2.86
CA ALA A 222 -11.39 -15.97 3.11
C ALA A 222 -12.77 -15.29 2.95
N ASP A 223 -13.12 -14.44 3.92
CA ASP A 223 -14.30 -13.55 3.85
C ASP A 223 -13.98 -12.29 3.03
N VAL A 224 -12.75 -11.78 3.16
CA VAL A 224 -12.23 -10.59 2.47
C VAL A 224 -10.76 -10.77 2.11
N VAL A 225 -10.28 -9.98 1.15
CA VAL A 225 -8.85 -9.88 0.83
C VAL A 225 -8.31 -8.51 1.25
N ALA A 226 -7.25 -8.50 2.05
CA ALA A 226 -6.55 -7.28 2.44
C ALA A 226 -5.42 -6.96 1.46
N VAL A 227 -5.29 -5.71 1.03
CA VAL A 227 -4.24 -5.25 0.12
C VAL A 227 -3.48 -4.03 0.66
N SER A 228 -2.27 -3.81 0.15
CA SER A 228 -1.36 -2.71 0.54
C SER A 228 -0.90 -1.84 -0.63
N CYS A 229 -1.57 -1.95 -1.79
CA CYS A 229 -1.25 -1.19 -2.98
C CYS A 229 -2.53 -0.76 -3.68
N PRO A 230 -2.73 0.53 -3.99
CA PRO A 230 -3.96 1.01 -4.59
C PRO A 230 -4.18 0.46 -6.01
N LEU A 231 -3.11 0.13 -6.75
CA LEU A 231 -3.26 -0.54 -8.05
C LEU A 231 -3.65 -2.01 -7.91
N CYS A 232 -3.19 -2.68 -6.84
CA CYS A 232 -3.67 -4.03 -6.53
C CYS A 232 -5.14 -4.00 -6.12
N ALA A 233 -5.52 -3.03 -5.29
CA ALA A 233 -6.92 -2.81 -4.91
C ALA A 233 -7.80 -2.61 -6.15
N PHE A 234 -7.44 -1.68 -7.04
CA PHE A 234 -8.20 -1.45 -8.27
C PHE A 234 -8.33 -2.72 -9.12
N ASN A 235 -7.23 -3.43 -9.38
CA ASN A 235 -7.27 -4.62 -10.22
C ASN A 235 -8.05 -5.77 -9.60
N LEU A 236 -7.85 -6.05 -8.31
CA LEU A 236 -8.53 -7.16 -7.65
C LEU A 236 -9.98 -6.84 -7.33
N ASP A 237 -10.36 -5.58 -7.22
CA ASP A 237 -11.74 -5.16 -6.95
C ASP A 237 -12.51 -4.94 -8.26
N HIS A 238 -12.14 -3.93 -9.05
CA HIS A 238 -12.91 -3.53 -10.23
C HIS A 238 -12.90 -4.57 -11.36
N ARG A 239 -11.80 -5.33 -11.51
CA ARG A 239 -11.73 -6.36 -12.57
C ARG A 239 -12.51 -7.62 -12.27
N GLN A 240 -13.12 -7.73 -11.10
CA GLN A 240 -14.10 -8.78 -10.84
C GLN A 240 -15.27 -8.71 -11.84
N LYS A 241 -15.59 -7.52 -12.37
CA LYS A 241 -16.56 -7.35 -13.47
C LYS A 241 -16.21 -8.18 -14.70
N GLU A 242 -14.97 -8.11 -15.16
CA GLU A 242 -14.47 -8.89 -16.29
C GLU A 242 -14.26 -10.36 -15.89
N THR A 243 -13.82 -10.63 -14.65
CA THR A 243 -13.64 -11.98 -14.14
C THR A 243 -14.94 -12.78 -14.14
N VAL A 244 -16.04 -12.23 -13.62
CA VAL A 244 -17.37 -12.91 -13.62
C VAL A 244 -17.84 -13.21 -15.04
N LYS A 245 -17.58 -12.31 -16.00
CA LYS A 245 -17.94 -12.54 -17.41
C LYS A 245 -17.15 -13.69 -18.04
N LYS A 246 -15.88 -13.83 -17.65
CA LYS A 246 -14.96 -14.83 -18.20
C LYS A 246 -15.08 -16.19 -17.50
N TYR A 247 -15.38 -16.18 -16.20
CA TYR A 247 -15.48 -17.33 -15.31
C TYR A 247 -16.82 -17.26 -14.55
N PRO A 248 -17.93 -17.78 -15.12
CA PRO A 248 -19.27 -17.62 -14.56
C PRO A 248 -19.47 -18.22 -13.15
N GLU A 249 -18.62 -19.16 -12.74
CA GLU A 249 -18.60 -19.76 -11.41
C GLU A 249 -17.94 -18.88 -10.34
N PHE A 250 -17.21 -17.84 -10.75
CA PHE A 250 -16.53 -16.94 -9.84
C PHE A 250 -17.55 -16.13 -9.03
N LYS A 251 -17.38 -16.12 -7.71
CA LYS A 251 -18.15 -15.30 -6.79
C LYS A 251 -17.34 -14.08 -6.42
N ASN A 252 -17.97 -12.91 -6.40
CA ASN A 252 -17.29 -11.71 -5.95
C ASN A 252 -16.85 -11.83 -4.48
N ILE A 253 -15.69 -11.27 -4.17
CA ILE A 253 -15.16 -11.15 -2.80
C ILE A 253 -14.72 -9.71 -2.55
N PRO A 254 -15.07 -9.10 -1.40
CA PRO A 254 -14.66 -7.74 -1.11
C PRO A 254 -13.14 -7.62 -0.92
N ILE A 255 -12.59 -6.54 -1.46
CA ILE A 255 -11.19 -6.17 -1.30
C ILE A 255 -11.13 -4.98 -0.35
N LEU A 256 -10.38 -5.08 0.74
CA LEU A 256 -10.17 -4.00 1.68
C LEU A 256 -8.71 -3.57 1.68
N TYR A 257 -8.45 -2.28 1.84
CA TYR A 257 -7.10 -1.84 2.16
C TYR A 257 -6.77 -2.18 3.61
N PHE A 258 -5.52 -2.51 3.92
CA PHE A 258 -5.12 -2.80 5.31
C PHE A 258 -5.46 -1.64 6.27
N SER A 259 -5.46 -0.39 5.79
CA SER A 259 -5.86 0.78 6.57
C SER A 259 -7.36 0.82 6.89
N GLN A 260 -8.22 0.28 6.02
CA GLN A 260 -9.65 0.17 6.31
C GLN A 260 -9.90 -0.88 7.39
N ILE A 261 -9.18 -2.00 7.34
CA ILE A 261 -9.23 -3.04 8.39
C ILE A 261 -8.76 -2.47 9.73
N LEU A 262 -7.65 -1.73 9.73
CA LEU A 262 -7.16 -1.00 10.90
C LEU A 262 -8.20 0.01 11.42
N ALA A 263 -8.80 0.80 10.53
CA ALA A 263 -9.79 1.80 10.89
C ALA A 263 -11.05 1.19 11.53
N ILE A 264 -11.56 0.08 11.00
CA ILE A 264 -12.70 -0.66 11.60
C ILE A 264 -12.33 -1.08 13.03
N ALA A 265 -11.16 -1.69 13.22
CA ALA A 265 -10.72 -2.18 14.52
C ALA A 265 -10.53 -1.06 15.56
N LEU A 266 -10.08 0.12 15.15
CA LEU A 266 -9.90 1.30 16.00
C LEU A 266 -11.20 2.11 16.21
N GLY A 267 -12.33 1.64 15.68
CA GLY A 267 -13.63 2.31 15.81
C GLY A 267 -13.65 3.68 15.12
N CYS A 268 -13.06 3.76 13.94
CA CYS A 268 -13.27 4.90 13.04
C CYS A 268 -14.71 4.92 12.52
N PRO A 269 -15.29 6.12 12.28
CA PRO A 269 -16.65 6.24 11.75
C PRO A 269 -16.73 5.70 10.32
N GLU A 270 -17.86 5.12 9.93
CA GLU A 270 -18.06 4.47 8.62
C GLU A 270 -17.78 5.42 7.45
N GLU A 271 -18.07 6.71 7.62
CA GLU A 271 -17.82 7.76 6.64
C GLU A 271 -16.33 7.88 6.28
N SER A 272 -15.43 7.56 7.21
CA SER A 272 -13.98 7.56 6.95
C SER A 272 -13.51 6.31 6.20
N LEU A 273 -14.31 5.25 6.19
CA LEU A 273 -14.01 4.00 5.48
C LEU A 273 -14.36 4.10 3.99
N ARG A 274 -15.33 4.97 3.65
CA ARG A 274 -15.71 5.29 2.27
C ARG A 274 -15.97 4.05 1.41
N PHE A 275 -16.78 3.13 1.95
CA PHE A 275 -17.15 1.90 1.25
C PHE A 275 -17.94 2.14 -0.05
N ASP A 276 -18.49 3.36 -0.22
CA ASP A 276 -19.10 3.83 -1.47
C ASP A 276 -18.14 3.82 -2.67
N LEU A 277 -16.83 3.80 -2.44
CA LEU A 277 -15.81 3.79 -3.49
C LEU A 277 -15.34 2.38 -3.89
N HIS A 278 -15.85 1.32 -3.26
CA HIS A 278 -15.55 -0.06 -3.67
C HIS A 278 -16.47 -0.51 -4.81
N PHE A 279 -15.93 -1.33 -5.72
CA PHE A 279 -16.73 -2.01 -6.73
C PHE A 279 -17.53 -3.16 -6.10
N VAL A 280 -16.89 -4.01 -5.31
CA VAL A 280 -17.59 -5.02 -4.50
C VAL A 280 -17.87 -4.46 -3.12
N ASP A 281 -19.15 -4.22 -2.81
CA ASP A 281 -19.57 -3.67 -1.51
C ASP A 281 -19.14 -4.60 -0.36
N PRO A 282 -18.28 -4.15 0.58
CA PRO A 282 -17.87 -4.95 1.73
C PRO A 282 -18.93 -4.97 2.84
N LYS A 283 -19.95 -4.10 2.81
CA LYS A 283 -20.90 -3.97 3.92
C LYS A 283 -21.69 -5.24 4.24
N PRO A 284 -22.16 -6.06 3.27
CA PRO A 284 -22.91 -7.26 3.58
C PRO A 284 -22.15 -8.23 4.49
N ILE A 285 -20.89 -8.54 4.13
CA ILE A 285 -20.06 -9.45 4.94
C ILE A 285 -19.66 -8.81 6.27
N LEU A 286 -19.34 -7.51 6.28
CA LEU A 286 -18.99 -6.82 7.53
C LEU A 286 -20.16 -6.77 8.51
N LYS A 287 -21.40 -6.59 8.03
CA LYS A 287 -22.63 -6.66 8.86
C LYS A 287 -22.88 -8.06 9.38
N GLU A 288 -22.73 -9.08 8.53
CA GLU A 288 -22.86 -10.48 8.92
C GLU A 288 -21.90 -10.83 10.07
N LYS A 289 -20.68 -10.28 10.03
CA LYS A 289 -19.67 -10.45 11.09
C LYS A 289 -19.83 -9.49 12.28
N GLY A 290 -20.85 -8.61 12.27
CA GLY A 290 -21.07 -7.62 13.33
C GLY A 290 -20.03 -6.50 13.41
N LEU A 291 -19.28 -6.27 12.32
CA LEU A 291 -18.16 -5.33 12.25
C LEU A 291 -18.56 -3.91 11.83
N ILE A 292 -19.77 -3.72 11.32
CA ILE A 292 -20.41 -2.42 11.12
C ILE A 292 -21.90 -2.50 11.46
#